data_AF-A0AAU0EZ76-F1
#
_entry.id   AF-A0AAU0EZ76-F1
#
_cell.length_a   1.000
_cell.length_b   1.000
_cell.length_c   1.000
_cell.angle_alpha   90.00
_cell.angle_beta   90.00
_cell.angle_gamma   90.00
#
_symmetry.space_group_name_H-M   'P 1'
#
loop_
_entity.id
_entity.type
_entity.pdbx_description
1 polymer ?
#
loop_
_entity_poly.entity_id
_entity_poly.type
_entity_poly.pdbx_seq_one_letter_code
_entity_poly.pdbx_strand_id
1 'polypeptide(L)'
;MKKIFFAAMGAALVLTACNKKEQVETETVVVEEPVVVDSVTTDSVAVASDVVTANYVSNDGKTKFKAVFNTAEGTAEVTNETTGKVYQMKSAVSASGSKFEDADKNFFWTSKEGFMFGNGDTTEIEGKEVK
;
A
#
# COMPACT_ATOMS: atom_id res chain seq x y z
N MET A 1 38.04 -19.90 1.61
CA MET A 1 38.74 -18.72 1.06
C MET A 1 38.92 -18.91 -0.44
N LYS A 2 38.21 -18.15 -1.27
CA LYS A 2 38.35 -18.17 -2.73
C LYS A 2 38.19 -16.73 -3.21
N LYS A 3 39.30 -16.15 -3.67
CA LYS A 3 39.41 -14.77 -4.17
C LYS A 3 39.54 -14.83 -5.68
N ILE A 4 38.74 -14.05 -6.41
CA ILE A 4 38.97 -13.69 -7.83
C ILE A 4 38.39 -12.27 -8.00
N PHE A 5 39.22 -11.22 -7.91
CA PHE A 5 39.66 -10.29 -8.99
C PHE A 5 38.49 -9.68 -9.81
N PHE A 6 38.11 -8.42 -9.62
CA PHE A 6 38.66 -7.13 -10.11
C PHE A 6 38.23 -6.71 -11.53
N ALA A 7 37.82 -5.43 -11.60
CA ALA A 7 37.80 -4.49 -12.73
C ALA A 7 36.71 -4.68 -13.81
N ALA A 8 36.17 -3.65 -14.48
CA ALA A 8 36.05 -2.19 -14.35
C ALA A 8 35.37 -1.73 -15.68
N MET A 9 34.90 -0.48 -15.70
CA MET A 9 34.88 0.40 -16.88
C MET A 9 33.57 0.55 -17.69
N GLY A 10 33.00 1.76 -17.58
CA GLY A 10 32.42 2.54 -18.69
C GLY A 10 30.94 2.30 -18.99
N ALA A 11 30.13 3.28 -19.38
CA ALA A 11 30.32 4.71 -19.58
C ALA A 11 28.92 5.37 -19.57
N ALA A 12 28.86 6.63 -19.15
CA ALA A 12 27.66 7.44 -19.13
C ALA A 12 27.09 7.68 -20.54
N LEU A 13 25.76 7.72 -20.65
CA LEU A 13 25.05 8.44 -21.71
C LEU A 13 24.03 9.37 -21.07
N VAL A 14 24.31 10.66 -21.15
CA VAL A 14 23.38 11.75 -20.91
C VAL A 14 22.59 11.95 -22.19
N LEU A 15 21.26 12.02 -22.10
CA LEU A 15 20.45 12.80 -23.04
C LEU A 15 19.49 13.68 -22.25
N THR A 16 19.83 14.96 -22.29
CA THR A 16 19.07 16.11 -21.82
C THR A 16 17.86 16.35 -22.72
N ALA A 17 16.69 16.60 -22.15
CA ALA A 17 15.67 17.45 -22.79
C ALA A 17 14.78 18.09 -21.72
N CYS A 18 15.28 19.19 -21.13
CA CYS A 18 14.44 20.20 -20.50
C CYS A 18 13.59 20.84 -21.61
N ASN A 19 12.28 20.56 -21.64
CA ASN A 19 11.35 21.46 -22.29
C ASN A 19 11.00 22.57 -21.30
N LYS A 20 11.41 23.80 -21.62
CA LYS A 20 11.03 25.03 -20.92
C LYS A 20 10.23 25.90 -21.88
N LYS A 21 9.23 26.58 -21.30
CA LYS A 21 8.34 27.63 -21.83
C LYS A 21 7.09 27.06 -22.53
N GLU A 22 5.88 27.55 -22.32
CA GLU A 22 5.47 28.87 -21.84
C GLU A 22 4.10 28.81 -21.16
N GLN A 23 3.87 29.78 -20.28
CA GLN A 23 2.64 30.05 -19.54
C GLN A 23 1.49 30.38 -20.50
N VAL A 24 0.29 29.93 -20.16
CA VAL A 24 -0.94 30.65 -20.49
C VAL A 24 -1.68 30.83 -19.18
N GLU A 25 -1.59 32.05 -18.67
CA GLU A 25 -2.50 32.59 -17.67
C GLU A 25 -3.91 32.59 -18.26
N THR A 26 -4.87 32.12 -17.48
CA THR A 26 -6.25 32.56 -17.63
C THR A 26 -6.79 32.73 -16.23
N GLU A 27 -6.52 33.91 -15.67
CA GLU A 27 -7.40 34.49 -14.65
C GLU A 27 -8.79 34.59 -15.27
N THR A 28 -9.81 34.14 -14.55
CA THR A 28 -11.01 34.96 -14.34
C THR A 28 -11.94 34.39 -13.26
N VAL A 29 -12.19 35.27 -12.29
CA VAL A 29 -13.40 35.40 -11.46
C VAL A 29 -13.54 34.46 -10.25
N VAL A 30 -13.13 35.03 -9.13
CA VAL A 30 -13.63 34.78 -7.78
C VAL A 30 -15.15 35.04 -7.73
N VAL A 31 -15.91 34.04 -7.29
CA VAL A 31 -17.19 34.25 -6.61
C VAL A 31 -17.07 33.54 -5.26
N GLU A 32 -16.87 34.33 -4.21
CA GLU A 32 -16.95 33.85 -2.83
C GLU A 32 -18.42 33.61 -2.46
N GLU A 33 -18.76 32.37 -2.13
CA GLU A 33 -19.84 32.05 -1.19
C GLU A 33 -19.35 30.94 -0.24
N PRO A 34 -19.47 31.10 1.09
CA PRO A 34 -18.94 30.15 2.05
C PRO A 34 -19.87 28.94 2.16
N VAL A 35 -19.58 27.88 1.41
CA VAL A 35 -20.23 26.58 1.67
C VAL A 35 -19.43 25.87 2.75
N VAL A 36 -19.89 26.04 3.99
CA VAL A 36 -19.58 25.14 5.10
C VAL A 36 -20.07 23.75 4.69
N VAL A 37 -19.17 22.90 4.18
CA VAL A 37 -19.48 21.47 4.07
C VAL A 37 -19.29 20.87 5.45
N ASP A 38 -20.42 20.90 6.14
CA ASP A 38 -20.73 20.22 7.38
C ASP A 38 -20.07 18.84 7.42
N SER A 39 -19.37 18.59 8.52
CA SER A 39 -18.84 17.28 8.86
C SER A 39 -20.04 16.36 9.06
N VAL A 40 -20.48 15.70 7.99
CA VAL A 40 -21.50 14.67 8.06
C VAL A 40 -20.90 13.48 8.79
N THR A 41 -21.02 13.52 10.11
CA THR A 41 -21.04 12.35 10.97
C THR A 41 -22.33 11.60 10.63
N THR A 42 -22.29 10.83 9.54
CA THR A 42 -23.31 9.82 9.28
C THR A 42 -23.10 8.72 10.31
N ASP A 43 -23.87 8.78 11.40
CA ASP A 43 -24.26 7.61 12.18
C ASP A 43 -24.92 6.61 11.21
N SER A 44 -24.06 5.83 10.57
CA SER A 44 -24.45 4.84 9.59
C SER A 44 -24.92 3.63 10.38
N VAL A 45 -26.21 3.34 10.27
CA VAL A 45 -26.77 2.04 10.62
C VAL A 45 -25.86 0.97 10.02
N ALA A 46 -25.14 0.25 10.87
CA ALA A 46 -24.11 -0.70 10.46
C ALA A 46 -24.77 -1.89 9.73
N VAL A 47 -24.91 -1.75 8.42
CA VAL A 47 -25.04 -2.91 7.53
C VAL A 47 -23.66 -3.56 7.57
N ALA A 48 -23.57 -4.80 8.05
CA ALA A 48 -22.33 -5.56 7.98
C ALA A 48 -21.90 -5.61 6.51
N SER A 49 -20.86 -4.84 6.18
CA SER A 49 -20.27 -4.82 4.86
C SER A 49 -19.32 -6.02 4.78
N ASP A 50 -19.46 -6.84 3.74
CA ASP A 50 -18.48 -7.89 3.40
C ASP A 50 -17.12 -7.30 3.02
N VAL A 51 -17.06 -5.98 2.83
CA VAL A 51 -15.83 -5.22 2.60
C VAL A 51 -15.40 -4.52 3.88
N VAL A 52 -14.20 -4.85 4.37
CA VAL A 52 -13.57 -4.25 5.55
C VAL A 52 -12.26 -3.58 5.13
N THR A 53 -12.06 -2.33 5.55
CA THR A 53 -10.79 -1.62 5.35
C THR A 53 -10.06 -1.48 6.66
N ALA A 54 -8.75 -1.76 6.66
CA ALA A 54 -7.89 -1.61 7.82
C ALA A 54 -6.53 -1.02 7.43
N ASN A 55 -5.94 -0.27 8.35
CA ASN A 55 -4.62 0.34 8.18
C ASN A 55 -3.61 -0.35 9.10
N TYR A 56 -2.37 -0.48 8.65
CA TYR A 56 -1.31 -1.17 9.35
C TYR A 56 0.00 -0.37 9.30
N VAL A 57 0.78 -0.48 10.37
CA VAL A 57 2.10 0.14 10.51
C VAL A 57 3.10 -0.92 10.94
N SER A 58 4.25 -0.98 10.26
CA SER A 58 5.37 -1.85 10.65
C SER A 58 5.88 -1.50 12.05
N ASN A 59 6.46 -2.49 12.74
CA ASN A 59 7.01 -2.31 14.08
C ASN A 59 8.10 -1.23 14.16
N ASP A 60 8.84 -1.01 13.07
CA ASP A 60 9.84 0.06 12.96
C ASP A 60 9.25 1.42 12.51
N GLY A 61 7.94 1.48 12.26
CA GLY A 61 7.22 2.70 11.87
C GLY A 61 7.46 3.18 10.44
N LYS A 62 8.27 2.47 9.64
CA LYS A 62 8.70 2.93 8.31
C LYS A 62 7.76 2.55 7.18
N THR A 63 7.03 1.45 7.33
CA THR A 63 6.12 0.95 6.29
C THR A 63 4.68 1.04 6.74
N LYS A 64 3.83 1.63 5.90
CA LYS A 64 2.37 1.65 6.07
C LYS A 64 1.70 0.78 5.02
N PHE A 65 0.69 0.05 5.44
CA PHE A 65 -0.20 -0.68 4.54
C PHE A 65 -1.65 -0.26 4.76
N LYS A 66 -2.40 -0.14 3.68
CA LYS A 66 -3.86 -0.14 3.71
C LYS A 66 -4.33 -1.44 3.07
N ALA A 67 -5.19 -2.18 3.75
CA ALA A 67 -5.78 -3.41 3.22
C ALA A 67 -7.30 -3.26 3.11
N VAL A 68 -7.84 -3.65 1.96
CA VAL A 68 -9.28 -3.78 1.72
C VAL A 68 -9.58 -5.27 1.55
N PHE A 69 -10.26 -5.85 2.53
CA PHE A 69 -10.65 -7.25 2.55
C PHE A 69 -12.08 -7.39 2.04
N ASN A 70 -12.31 -8.27 1.08
CA ASN A 70 -13.64 -8.73 0.69
C ASN A 70 -13.82 -10.16 1.22
N THR A 71 -14.54 -10.30 2.33
CA THR A 71 -14.74 -11.58 3.00
C THR A 71 -15.67 -12.52 2.24
N ALA A 72 -16.58 -11.99 1.43
CA ALA A 72 -17.46 -12.79 0.59
C ALA A 72 -16.70 -13.48 -0.55
N GLU A 73 -15.70 -12.80 -1.11
CA GLU A 73 -14.88 -13.32 -2.22
C GLU A 73 -13.58 -13.99 -1.77
N GLY A 74 -13.20 -13.83 -0.50
CA GLY A 74 -11.91 -14.30 0.00
C GLY A 74 -10.73 -13.60 -0.66
N THR A 75 -10.87 -12.31 -0.98
CA THR A 75 -9.85 -11.49 -1.64
C THR A 75 -9.39 -10.35 -0.75
N ALA A 76 -8.17 -9.87 -1.00
CA ALA A 76 -7.63 -8.68 -0.35
C ALA A 76 -6.84 -7.85 -1.35
N GLU A 77 -7.11 -6.55 -1.39
CA GLU A 77 -6.23 -5.58 -2.01
C GLU A 77 -5.36 -4.96 -0.91
N VAL A 78 -4.05 -5.20 -0.96
CA VAL A 78 -3.09 -4.65 0.00
C VAL A 78 -2.25 -3.61 -0.70
N THR A 79 -2.32 -2.36 -0.25
CA THR A 79 -1.49 -1.26 -0.76
C THR A 79 -0.37 -0.98 0.21
N ASN A 80 0.89 -1.14 -0.22
CA ASN A 80 2.03 -0.57 0.48
C ASN A 80 2.08 0.93 0.19
N GLU A 81 1.62 1.74 1.14
CA GLU A 81 1.50 3.20 0.97
C GLU A 81 2.86 3.91 0.92
N THR A 82 3.94 3.20 1.29
CA THR A 82 5.31 3.72 1.28
C THR A 82 5.92 3.64 -0.11
N THR A 83 5.62 2.57 -0.85
CA THR A 83 6.16 2.34 -2.20
C THR A 83 5.12 2.59 -3.30
N GLY A 84 3.85 2.70 -2.95
CA GLY A 84 2.72 2.75 -3.89
C GLY A 84 2.39 1.42 -4.54
N LYS A 85 3.05 0.31 -4.15
CA LYS A 85 2.79 -1.01 -4.73
C LYS A 85 1.47 -1.57 -4.20
N VAL A 86 0.64 -2.06 -5.12
CA VAL A 86 -0.64 -2.73 -4.81
C VAL A 86 -0.50 -4.22 -5.08
N TYR A 87 -1.01 -5.04 -4.15
CA TYR A 87 -0.99 -6.48 -4.21
C TYR A 87 -2.43 -6.99 -4.22
N GLN A 88 -2.81 -7.68 -5.28
CA GLN A 88 -4.10 -8.35 -5.38
C GLN A 88 -3.96 -9.80 -4.94
N MET A 89 -4.54 -10.12 -3.77
CA MET A 89 -4.30 -11.37 -3.07
C MET A 89 -5.59 -12.18 -2.89
N LYS A 90 -5.45 -13.50 -2.72
CA LYS A 90 -6.54 -14.43 -2.38
C LYS A 90 -6.25 -15.11 -1.05
N SER A 91 -7.31 -15.51 -0.34
CA SER A 91 -7.19 -16.26 0.90
C SER A 91 -6.38 -17.54 0.68
N ALA A 92 -5.43 -17.79 1.57
CA ALA A 92 -4.58 -18.97 1.60
C ALA A 92 -4.78 -19.72 2.92
N VAL A 93 -4.51 -21.03 2.91
CA VAL A 93 -4.61 -21.86 4.11
C VAL A 93 -3.57 -21.40 5.14
N SER A 94 -4.01 -21.21 6.38
CA SER A 94 -3.18 -20.87 7.52
C SER A 94 -3.58 -21.68 8.75
N ALA A 95 -2.66 -21.87 9.69
CA ALA A 95 -2.93 -22.54 10.96
C ALA A 95 -3.78 -21.67 11.91
N SER A 96 -3.65 -20.35 11.79
CA SER A 96 -4.39 -19.35 12.56
C SER A 96 -4.44 -18.03 11.80
N GLY A 97 -5.34 -17.13 12.19
CA GLY A 97 -5.49 -15.84 11.54
C GLY A 97 -5.96 -15.94 10.08
N SER A 98 -5.82 -14.84 9.34
CA SER A 98 -6.22 -14.77 7.93
C SER A 98 -4.99 -14.50 7.07
N LYS A 99 -4.58 -15.48 6.25
CA LYS A 99 -3.49 -15.33 5.29
C LYS A 99 -4.06 -15.08 3.90
N PHE A 100 -3.49 -14.11 3.20
CA PHE A 100 -3.75 -13.84 1.79
C PHE A 100 -2.42 -13.95 1.04
N GLU A 101 -2.45 -14.50 -0.17
CA GLU A 101 -1.28 -14.71 -1.02
C GLU A 101 -1.61 -14.35 -2.48
N ASP A 102 -0.67 -13.69 -3.18
CA ASP A 102 -0.78 -13.42 -4.61
C ASP A 102 -0.08 -14.49 -5.47
N ALA A 103 -0.14 -14.33 -6.80
CA ALA A 103 0.50 -15.26 -7.73
C ALA A 103 2.04 -15.29 -7.62
N ASP A 104 2.64 -14.20 -7.15
CA ASP A 104 4.09 -14.03 -6.97
C ASP A 104 4.57 -14.48 -5.58
N LYS A 105 3.68 -15.12 -4.80
CA LYS A 105 3.94 -15.61 -3.44
C LYS A 105 4.17 -14.52 -2.40
N ASN A 106 3.81 -13.26 -2.68
CA ASN A 106 3.73 -12.27 -1.62
C ASN A 106 2.54 -12.61 -0.74
N PHE A 107 2.73 -12.59 0.57
CA PHE A 107 1.68 -12.85 1.52
C PHE A 107 1.43 -11.66 2.44
N PHE A 108 0.18 -11.52 2.85
CA PHE A 108 -0.25 -10.65 3.94
C PHE A 108 -1.04 -11.51 4.93
N TRP A 109 -0.53 -11.66 6.14
CA TRP A 109 -1.10 -12.54 7.15
C TRP A 109 -1.44 -11.75 8.41
N THR A 110 -2.73 -11.65 8.73
CA THR A 110 -3.23 -10.97 9.92
C THR A 110 -3.58 -11.97 11.03
N SER A 111 -3.28 -11.60 12.27
CA SER A 111 -3.63 -12.33 13.48
C SER A 111 -4.02 -11.34 14.59
N LYS A 112 -4.34 -11.85 15.78
CA LYS A 112 -4.58 -10.99 16.95
C LYS A 112 -3.32 -10.26 17.42
N GLU A 113 -2.14 -10.76 17.06
CA GLU A 113 -0.85 -10.21 17.47
C GLU A 113 -0.38 -9.09 16.54
N GLY A 114 -0.94 -9.01 15.34
CA GLY A 114 -0.57 -8.01 14.33
C GLY A 114 -0.67 -8.55 12.92
N PHE A 115 0.22 -8.08 12.05
CA PHE A 115 0.35 -8.57 10.69
C PHE A 115 1.79 -8.98 10.38
N MET A 116 1.92 -9.88 9.41
CA MET A 116 3.16 -10.22 8.73
C MET A 116 2.98 -10.01 7.23
N PHE A 117 3.97 -9.43 6.58
CA PHE A 117 4.07 -9.32 5.14
C PHE A 117 5.42 -9.88 4.68
N GLY A 118 5.43 -10.61 3.58
CA GLY A 118 6.65 -11.22 3.07
C GLY A 118 6.43 -11.96 1.76
N ASN A 119 7.41 -12.79 1.36
CA ASN A 119 7.37 -13.56 0.13
C ASN A 119 7.77 -15.02 0.39
N GLY A 120 6.96 -15.96 -0.13
CA GLY A 120 7.13 -17.39 0.11
C GLY A 120 7.09 -17.73 1.60
N ASP A 121 8.21 -18.25 2.11
CA ASP A 121 8.37 -18.62 3.52
C ASP A 121 9.11 -17.55 4.36
N THR A 122 9.42 -16.40 3.77
CA THR A 122 10.19 -15.34 4.44
C THR A 122 9.26 -14.21 4.85
N THR A 123 9.20 -13.93 6.16
CA THR A 123 8.61 -12.69 6.69
C THR A 123 9.61 -11.55 6.53
N GLU A 124 9.18 -10.47 5.88
CA GLU A 124 10.00 -9.28 5.64
C GLU A 124 9.61 -8.11 6.54
N ILE A 125 8.31 -8.00 6.83
CA ILE A 125 7.73 -6.90 7.60
C ILE A 125 6.73 -7.46 8.60
N GLU A 126 6.86 -7.03 9.84
CA GLU A 126 5.90 -7.30 10.90
C GLU A 126 5.38 -5.98 11.46
N GLY A 127 4.17 -5.97 11.97
CA GLY A 127 3.60 -4.78 12.57
C GLY A 127 2.22 -4.99 13.15
N LYS A 128 1.46 -3.91 13.31
CA LYS A 128 0.13 -3.94 13.93
C LYS A 128 -0.88 -3.13 13.12
N GLU A 129 -2.15 -3.49 13.30
CA GLU A 129 -3.27 -2.67 12.86
C GLU A 129 -3.30 -1.35 13.65
N VAL A 130 -3.65 -0.27 12.97
CA VAL A 130 -3.85 1.06 13.54
C VAL A 130 -5.25 1.56 13.18
N LYS A 131 -5.92 2.14 14.17
CA LYS A 131 -7.26 2.73 14.04
C LYS A 131 -7.16 4.23 13.85
#